data_AF-A0A5C4TM39-F1
#
_entry.id   AF-A0A5C4TM39-F1
#
_cell.length_a   1.000
_cell.length_b   1.000
_cell.length_c   1.000
_cell.angle_alpha   90.00
_cell.angle_beta   90.00
_cell.angle_gamma   90.00
#
_symmetry.space_group_name_H-M   'P 1'
#
loop_
_entity.id
_entity.type
_entity.pdbx_description
1 polymer ?
#
loop_
_entity_poly.entity_id
_entity_poly.type
_entity_poly.pdbx_seq_one_letter_code
_entity_poly.pdbx_strand_id
1 'polypeptide(L)'
;MRSSYFLQSAKYKTRQENDLILNLIDLVKDDAKIAFANIGDVVNWKSYDVPLLDEFGKPRLDKNGNQIISHETNVYLKSSDEVDPIVIDKVTSGNGITTVKLKDSDKAKERLYKYFNNSDDENNNISTVEKLLSAITQGVRNDNQDR
;
A
#
# COMPACT_ATOMS: atom_id res chain seq x y z
N MET A 1 13.08 35.86 -34.09
CA MET A 1 12.44 34.51 -34.13
C MET A 1 13.19 33.42 -33.35
N ARG A 2 14.53 33.30 -33.39
CA ARG A 2 15.27 32.24 -32.63
C ARG A 2 15.12 32.27 -31.09
N SER A 3 14.92 33.45 -30.49
CA SER A 3 14.77 33.61 -29.04
C SER A 3 13.46 33.01 -28.48
N SER A 4 12.37 33.06 -29.25
CA SER A 4 11.06 32.48 -28.88
C SER A 4 11.11 30.94 -28.80
N TYR A 5 11.77 30.30 -29.77
CA TYR A 5 11.89 28.84 -29.82
C TYR A 5 12.76 28.28 -28.69
N PHE A 6 13.83 28.99 -28.32
CA PHE A 6 14.70 28.59 -27.21
C PHE A 6 13.99 28.66 -25.84
N LEU A 7 13.19 29.70 -25.62
CA LEU A 7 12.37 29.81 -24.41
C LEU A 7 11.28 28.74 -24.35
N GLN A 8 10.70 28.39 -25.51
CA GLN A 8 9.70 27.34 -25.61
C GLN A 8 10.29 25.95 -25.33
N SER A 9 11.44 25.61 -25.93
CA SER A 9 12.12 24.32 -25.68
C SER A 9 12.61 24.18 -24.24
N ALA A 10 13.10 25.27 -23.62
CA ALA A 10 13.46 25.29 -22.21
C ALA A 10 12.26 25.00 -21.30
N LYS A 11 11.11 25.65 -21.55
CA LYS A 11 9.87 25.38 -20.80
C LYS A 11 9.39 23.93 -20.95
N TYR A 12 9.45 23.37 -22.15
CA TYR A 12 9.09 21.96 -22.38
C TYR A 12 10.01 21.00 -21.62
N LYS A 13 11.32 21.25 -21.61
CA LYS A 13 12.29 20.45 -20.87
C LYS A 13 12.03 20.50 -19.36
N THR A 14 11.81 21.68 -18.81
CA THR A 14 11.47 21.85 -17.38
C THR A 14 10.17 21.14 -17.02
N ARG A 15 9.15 21.17 -17.87
CA ARG A 15 7.91 20.43 -17.63
C ARG A 15 8.14 18.92 -17.60
N GLN A 16 8.91 18.38 -18.54
CA GLN A 16 9.25 16.95 -18.55
C GLN A 16 10.05 16.54 -17.30
N GLU A 17 11.00 17.37 -16.87
CA GLU A 17 11.75 17.14 -15.63
C GLU A 17 10.83 17.12 -14.40
N ASN A 18 9.89 18.06 -14.31
CA ASN A 18 8.90 18.10 -13.23
C ASN A 18 7.97 16.88 -13.24
N ASP A 19 7.48 16.46 -14.41
CA ASP A 19 6.62 15.27 -14.54
C ASP A 19 7.37 14.00 -14.12
N LEU A 20 8.65 13.86 -14.50
CA LEU A 20 9.50 12.75 -14.06
C LEU A 20 9.69 12.73 -12.54
N ILE A 21 9.89 13.89 -11.94
CA ILE A 21 10.05 14.06 -10.50
C ILE A 21 8.75 13.69 -9.75
N LEU A 22 7.59 14.14 -10.24
CA LEU A 22 6.29 13.81 -9.64
C LEU A 22 6.03 12.30 -9.69
N ASN A 23 6.26 11.67 -10.85
CA ASN A 23 6.14 10.22 -11.01
C ASN A 23 7.06 9.45 -10.04
N LEU A 24 8.27 9.96 -9.80
CA LEU A 24 9.20 9.37 -8.85
C LEU A 24 8.73 9.49 -7.40
N ILE A 25 8.18 10.66 -7.02
CA ILE A 25 7.58 10.85 -5.70
C ILE A 25 6.44 9.85 -5.49
N ASP A 26 5.58 9.68 -6.48
CA ASP A 26 4.44 8.77 -6.37
C ASP A 26 4.88 7.31 -6.29
N LEU A 27 5.94 6.92 -7.03
CA LEU A 27 6.56 5.61 -6.88
C LEU A 27 7.09 5.36 -5.46
N VAL A 28 7.80 6.34 -4.88
CA VAL A 28 8.33 6.24 -3.51
C VAL A 28 7.19 6.17 -2.48
N LYS A 29 6.11 6.94 -2.68
CA LYS A 29 4.92 6.88 -1.81
C LYS A 29 4.24 5.51 -1.87
N ASP A 30 4.07 4.95 -3.06
CA ASP A 30 3.43 3.64 -3.24
C ASP A 30 4.27 2.52 -2.62
N ASP A 31 5.59 2.56 -2.82
CA ASP A 31 6.50 1.60 -2.18
C ASP A 31 6.49 1.75 -0.65
N ALA A 32 6.40 2.97 -0.11
CA ALA A 32 6.25 3.18 1.34
C ALA A 32 4.93 2.59 1.87
N LYS A 33 3.81 2.81 1.18
CA LYS A 33 2.52 2.21 1.55
C LYS A 33 2.60 0.68 1.60
N ILE A 34 3.23 0.06 0.60
CA ILE A 34 3.38 -1.41 0.54
C ILE A 34 4.34 -1.91 1.63
N ALA A 35 5.47 -1.23 1.84
CA ALA A 35 6.49 -1.62 2.80
C ALA A 35 5.98 -1.69 4.24
N PHE A 36 5.04 -0.82 4.59
CA PHE A 36 4.48 -0.68 5.94
C PHE A 36 3.02 -1.13 6.06
N ALA A 37 2.48 -1.77 5.02
CA ALA A 37 1.11 -2.27 5.03
C ALA A 37 0.90 -3.33 6.11
N ASN A 38 -0.24 -3.26 6.81
CA ASN A 38 -0.67 -4.29 7.75
C ASN A 38 -1.94 -5.00 7.21
N ILE A 39 -2.00 -6.32 7.34
CA ILE A 39 -3.19 -7.09 6.94
C ILE A 39 -4.44 -6.66 7.72
N GLY A 40 -4.31 -6.24 8.98
CA GLY A 40 -5.40 -5.71 9.80
C GLY A 40 -5.98 -4.39 9.30
N ASP A 41 -5.27 -3.66 8.44
CA ASP A 41 -5.81 -2.46 7.78
C ASP A 41 -6.78 -2.85 6.65
N VAL A 42 -6.65 -4.07 6.12
CA VAL A 42 -7.36 -4.55 4.94
C VAL A 42 -8.51 -5.51 5.30
N VAL A 43 -8.40 -6.26 6.40
CA VAL A 43 -9.38 -7.27 6.80
C VAL A 43 -9.97 -7.02 8.19
N ASN A 44 -11.21 -7.44 8.39
CA ASN A 44 -11.86 -7.63 9.67
C ASN A 44 -11.88 -9.11 10.01
N TRP A 45 -11.70 -9.47 11.28
CA TRP A 45 -11.97 -10.83 11.74
C TRP A 45 -12.99 -10.84 12.86
N LYS A 46 -13.81 -11.88 12.90
CA LYS A 46 -14.74 -12.17 14.00
C LYS A 46 -14.52 -13.60 14.44
N SER A 47 -14.31 -13.76 15.74
CA SER A 47 -14.22 -15.06 16.38
C SER A 47 -15.49 -15.31 17.18
N TYR A 48 -15.98 -16.55 17.14
CA TYR A 48 -17.19 -16.94 17.86
C TYR A 48 -17.12 -18.41 18.25
N ASP A 49 -17.82 -18.73 19.34
CA ASP A 49 -17.90 -20.05 19.91
C ASP A 49 -19.16 -20.74 19.38
N VAL A 50 -18.98 -21.92 18.78
CA VAL A 50 -20.09 -22.75 18.31
C VAL A 50 -20.03 -24.14 18.93
N PRO A 51 -21.19 -24.73 19.30
CA PRO A 51 -21.21 -26.11 19.74
C PRO A 51 -20.80 -27.02 18.56
N LEU A 52 -19.87 -27.92 18.81
CA LEU A 52 -19.48 -28.91 17.83
C LEU A 52 -20.66 -29.87 17.64
N LEU A 53 -21.15 -30.01 16.40
CA LEU A 53 -22.31 -30.85 16.10
C LEU A 53 -21.88 -32.29 15.72
N ASP A 54 -22.73 -33.27 16.02
CA ASP A 54 -22.61 -34.64 15.54
C ASP A 54 -23.21 -34.83 14.14
N GLU A 55 -23.18 -36.06 13.63
CA GLU A 55 -23.69 -36.45 12.31
C GLU A 55 -25.19 -36.17 12.11
N PHE A 56 -25.93 -35.98 13.20
CA PHE A 56 -27.36 -35.70 13.22
C PHE A 56 -27.68 -34.23 13.55
N GLY A 57 -26.65 -33.37 13.62
CA GLY A 57 -26.81 -31.95 13.91
C GLY A 57 -27.04 -31.61 15.38
N LYS A 58 -26.77 -32.54 16.32
CA LYS A 58 -26.93 -32.30 17.76
C LYS A 58 -25.59 -31.91 18.41
N PRO A 59 -25.58 -31.06 19.45
CA PRO A 59 -24.35 -30.74 20.17
C PRO A 59 -23.67 -31.99 20.73
N ARG A 60 -22.39 -32.15 20.39
CA ARG A 60 -21.54 -33.23 20.88
C ARG A 60 -21.17 -32.96 22.33
N LEU A 61 -21.28 -33.98 23.16
CA LEU A 61 -20.97 -33.89 24.58
C LEU A 61 -19.61 -34.52 24.89
N ASP A 62 -18.92 -33.97 25.90
CA ASP A 62 -17.72 -34.56 26.49
C ASP A 62 -18.09 -35.74 27.43
N LYS A 63 -17.08 -36.35 28.06
CA LYS A 63 -17.28 -37.47 29.00
C LYS A 63 -18.08 -37.09 30.26
N ASN A 64 -18.20 -35.81 30.55
CA ASN A 64 -18.89 -35.26 31.72
C ASN A 64 -20.31 -34.77 31.36
N GLY A 65 -20.72 -34.87 30.10
CA GLY A 65 -22.02 -34.41 29.60
C GLY A 65 -22.06 -32.92 29.23
N ASN A 66 -20.92 -32.22 29.21
CA ASN A 66 -20.86 -30.82 28.78
C ASN A 66 -20.73 -30.72 27.27
N GLN A 67 -21.26 -29.65 26.66
CA GLN A 67 -21.07 -29.41 25.23
C GLN A 67 -19.61 -29.14 24.91
N ILE A 68 -19.14 -29.75 23.82
CA ILE A 68 -17.85 -29.43 23.23
C ILE A 68 -18.02 -28.16 22.40
N ILE A 69 -17.24 -27.14 22.70
CA ILE A 69 -17.23 -25.86 21.98
C ILE A 69 -16.07 -25.84 21.00
N SER A 70 -16.34 -25.36 19.78
CA SER A 70 -15.36 -25.07 18.74
C SER A 70 -15.19 -23.55 18.63
N HIS A 71 -13.94 -23.10 18.54
CA HIS A 71 -13.60 -21.71 18.29
C HIS A 71 -13.45 -21.51 16.78
N GLU A 72 -14.41 -20.84 16.17
CA GLU A 72 -14.37 -20.49 14.75
C GLU A 72 -13.94 -19.04 14.56
N THR A 73 -13.27 -18.75 13.44
CA THR A 73 -12.87 -17.38 13.06
C THR A 73 -13.16 -17.16 11.59
N ASN A 74 -13.93 -16.11 11.30
CA ASN A 74 -14.18 -15.66 9.94
C ASN A 74 -13.41 -14.37 9.66
N VAL A 75 -12.80 -14.30 8.48
CA VAL A 75 -12.07 -13.14 7.99
C VAL A 75 -12.82 -12.54 6.80
N TYR A 76 -13.01 -11.23 6.80
CA TYR A 76 -13.74 -10.47 5.80
C TYR A 76 -12.89 -9.31 5.31
N LEU A 77 -12.92 -9.02 4.00
CA LEU A 77 -12.33 -7.80 3.46
C LEU A 77 -13.13 -6.59 3.98
N LYS A 78 -12.44 -5.51 4.37
CA LYS A 78 -13.09 -4.24 4.74
C LYS A 78 -13.73 -3.57 3.52
N SER A 79 -14.56 -2.57 3.78
CA SER A 79 -15.22 -1.77 2.74
C SER A 79 -14.20 -1.04 1.86
N SER A 80 -14.54 -0.77 0.60
CA SER A 80 -13.60 -0.19 -0.38
C SER A 80 -13.08 1.20 -0.01
N ASP A 81 -13.81 1.94 0.81
CA ASP A 81 -13.44 3.26 1.35
C ASP A 81 -12.48 3.18 2.54
N GLU A 82 -12.36 2.02 3.18
CA GLU A 82 -11.47 1.78 4.31
C GLU A 82 -10.14 1.13 3.89
N VAL A 83 -10.04 0.70 2.64
CA VAL A 83 -8.92 -0.10 2.12
C VAL A 83 -8.16 0.68 1.06
N ASP A 84 -6.84 0.81 1.23
CA ASP A 84 -5.98 1.30 0.15
C ASP A 84 -5.74 0.15 -0.85
N PRO A 85 -6.25 0.22 -2.10
CA PRO A 85 -6.06 -0.85 -3.08
C PRO A 85 -4.59 -1.01 -3.51
N ILE A 86 -3.72 0.00 -3.28
CA ILE A 86 -2.30 -0.06 -3.65
C ILE A 86 -1.60 -1.20 -2.93
N VAL A 87 -2.01 -1.56 -1.71
CA VAL A 87 -1.33 -2.61 -0.93
C VAL A 87 -1.77 -4.03 -1.30
N ILE A 88 -2.83 -4.18 -2.10
CA ILE A 88 -3.40 -5.48 -2.47
C ILE A 88 -2.71 -6.04 -3.72
N ASP A 89 -2.26 -7.29 -3.64
CA ASP A 89 -1.75 -8.05 -4.79
C ASP A 89 -2.88 -8.83 -5.48
N LYS A 90 -3.70 -9.53 -4.68
CA LYS A 90 -4.77 -10.37 -5.21
C LYS A 90 -5.92 -10.51 -4.23
N VAL A 91 -7.13 -10.49 -4.76
CA VAL A 91 -8.36 -10.91 -4.07
C VAL A 91 -8.92 -12.13 -4.79
N THR A 92 -9.27 -13.18 -4.04
CA THR A 92 -9.93 -14.39 -4.57
C THR A 92 -11.18 -14.66 -3.76
N SER A 93 -12.31 -14.82 -4.43
CA SER A 93 -13.59 -15.13 -3.79
C SER A 93 -14.17 -16.41 -4.40
N GLY A 94 -14.56 -17.36 -3.56
CA GLY A 94 -15.18 -18.61 -4.00
C GLY A 94 -15.67 -19.45 -2.82
N ASN A 95 -16.79 -20.16 -2.99
CA ASN A 95 -17.39 -21.03 -1.96
C ASN A 95 -17.55 -20.35 -0.59
N GLY A 96 -17.90 -19.07 -0.57
CA GLY A 96 -18.07 -18.28 0.66
C GLY A 96 -16.76 -17.85 1.35
N ILE A 97 -15.60 -18.18 0.78
CA ILE A 97 -14.28 -17.80 1.31
C ILE A 97 -13.72 -16.66 0.47
N THR A 98 -13.25 -15.60 1.14
CA THR A 98 -12.49 -14.51 0.52
C THR A 98 -11.06 -14.55 1.02
N THR A 99 -10.12 -14.72 0.10
CA THR A 99 -8.68 -14.68 0.37
C THR A 99 -8.09 -13.41 -0.18
N VAL A 100 -7.36 -12.68 0.67
CA VAL A 100 -6.67 -11.44 0.32
C VAL A 100 -5.17 -11.65 0.47
N LYS A 101 -4.41 -11.30 -0.57
CA LYS A 101 -2.96 -11.30 -0.57
C LYS A 101 -2.47 -9.87 -0.70
N LEU A 102 -1.58 -9.45 0.21
CA LEU A 102 -0.89 -8.16 0.11
C LEU A 102 0.32 -8.26 -0.82
N LYS A 103 0.70 -7.12 -1.38
CA LYS A 103 1.97 -6.99 -2.12
C LYS A 103 3.16 -7.23 -1.20
N ASP A 104 4.27 -7.65 -1.81
CA ASP A 104 5.49 -8.02 -1.11
C ASP A 104 6.14 -6.79 -0.43
N SER A 105 6.05 -6.74 0.90
CA SER A 105 6.55 -5.63 1.71
C SER A 105 8.08 -5.59 1.76
N ASP A 106 8.75 -6.73 1.73
CA ASP A 106 10.22 -6.78 1.78
C ASP A 106 10.83 -6.36 0.45
N LYS A 107 10.20 -6.73 -0.66
CA LYS A 107 10.59 -6.21 -1.98
C LYS A 107 10.36 -4.70 -2.10
N ALA A 108 9.31 -4.16 -1.47
CA ALA A 108 9.09 -2.71 -1.44
C ALA A 108 10.14 -2.00 -0.59
N LYS A 109 10.47 -2.53 0.60
CA LYS A 109 11.59 -2.03 1.43
C LYS A 109 12.91 -2.08 0.66
N GLU A 110 13.20 -3.16 -0.06
CA GLU A 110 14.42 -3.26 -0.86
C GLU A 110 14.51 -2.17 -1.92
N ARG A 111 13.41 -1.84 -2.61
CA ARG A 111 13.35 -0.73 -3.57
C ARG A 111 13.58 0.62 -2.90
N LEU A 112 12.96 0.85 -1.74
CA LEU A 112 13.18 2.07 -0.94
C LEU A 112 14.64 2.17 -0.49
N TYR A 113 15.22 1.08 0.04
CA TYR A 113 16.63 1.05 0.44
C TYR A 113 17.55 1.36 -0.74
N LYS A 114 17.33 0.75 -1.91
CA LYS A 114 18.10 1.07 -3.11
C LYS A 114 17.93 2.53 -3.51
N TYR A 115 16.72 3.09 -3.41
CA TYR A 115 16.47 4.48 -3.74
C TYR A 115 17.24 5.45 -2.84
N PHE A 116 17.20 5.22 -1.52
CA PHE A 116 17.89 6.08 -0.56
C PHE A 116 19.40 5.82 -0.49
N ASN A 117 19.84 4.59 -0.73
CA ASN A 117 21.24 4.17 -0.54
C ASN A 117 22.06 4.07 -1.84
N ASN A 118 21.47 4.26 -3.03
CA ASN A 118 22.21 4.35 -4.31
C ASN A 118 22.96 5.69 -4.50
N SER A 119 23.28 6.37 -3.42
CA SER A 119 24.30 7.41 -3.46
C SER A 119 25.65 6.77 -3.20
N ASP A 120 26.43 6.51 -4.26
CA ASP A 120 27.87 6.18 -4.20
C ASP A 120 28.74 7.31 -3.59
N ASP A 121 28.10 8.29 -2.94
CA ASP A 121 28.71 9.40 -2.23
C ASP A 121 28.15 9.37 -0.79
N GLU A 122 29.02 9.11 0.19
CA GLU A 122 28.67 9.13 1.62
C GLU A 122 28.09 10.48 2.10
N ASN A 123 28.12 11.54 1.27
CA ASN A 123 27.57 12.87 1.53
C ASN A 123 26.15 13.12 0.97
N ASN A 124 25.53 12.17 0.26
CA ASN A 124 24.36 12.44 -0.61
C ASN A 124 22.98 12.03 -0.05
N ASN A 125 22.89 11.36 1.11
CA ASN A 125 21.60 11.03 1.74
C ASN A 125 20.75 12.28 2.04
N ILE A 126 21.41 13.38 2.44
CA ILE A 126 20.77 14.69 2.65
C ILE A 126 20.24 15.24 1.31
N SER A 127 20.96 15.02 0.21
CA SER A 127 20.63 15.52 -1.13
C SER A 127 19.39 14.85 -1.74
N THR A 128 19.15 13.56 -1.50
CA THR A 128 17.93 12.88 -2.00
C THR A 128 16.67 13.31 -1.26
N VAL A 129 16.76 13.49 0.07
CA VAL A 129 15.65 14.01 0.88
C VAL A 129 15.37 15.48 0.54
N GLU A 130 16.41 16.29 0.33
CA GLU A 130 16.28 17.67 -0.15
C GLU A 130 15.72 17.76 -1.58
N LYS A 131 16.08 16.84 -2.47
CA LYS A 131 15.48 16.71 -3.82
C LYS A 131 14.00 16.34 -3.75
N LEU A 132 13.60 15.42 -2.87
CA LEU A 132 12.19 15.08 -2.65
C LEU A 132 11.42 16.25 -2.02
N LEU A 133 11.98 16.91 -0.99
CA LEU A 133 11.36 18.05 -0.33
C LEU A 133 11.22 19.25 -1.28
N SER A 134 12.25 19.54 -2.08
CA SER A 134 12.19 20.60 -3.08
C SER A 134 11.17 20.29 -4.18
N ALA A 135 11.10 19.05 -4.63
CA ALA A 135 10.10 18.59 -5.60
C ALA A 135 8.66 18.69 -5.08
N ILE A 136 8.41 18.27 -3.84
CA ILE A 136 7.10 18.44 -3.16
C ILE A 136 6.77 19.94 -3.05
N THR A 137 7.74 20.77 -2.65
CA THR A 137 7.55 22.23 -2.52
C THR A 137 7.28 22.90 -3.87
N GLN A 138 7.87 22.41 -4.96
CA GLN A 138 7.67 22.92 -6.31
C GLN A 138 6.32 22.46 -6.90
N GLY A 139 5.93 21.19 -6.71
CA GLY A 139 4.62 20.68 -7.10
C GLY A 139 3.48 21.43 -6.42
N VAL A 140 3.57 21.63 -5.09
CA VAL A 140 2.58 22.38 -4.30
C VAL A 140 2.48 23.86 -4.72
N ARG A 141 3.58 24.47 -5.19
CA ARG A 141 3.54 25.87 -5.67
C ARG A 141 2.83 26.02 -7.02
N ASN A 142 2.92 25.04 -7.90
CA ASN A 142 2.33 25.11 -9.24
C ASN A 142 0.82 24.86 -9.22
N ASP A 143 0.32 23.96 -8.36
CA ASP A 143 -1.13 23.72 -8.16
C ASP A 143 -1.88 24.97 -7.65
N ASN A 144 -1.18 25.93 -7.05
CA ASN A 144 -1.73 27.19 -6.55
C ASN A 144 -1.65 28.35 -7.56
N GLN A 145 -1.01 28.15 -8.72
CA GLN A 145 -0.94 29.15 -9.80
C GLN A 145 -1.97 28.88 -10.92
N ASP A 146 -2.52 27.66 -10.97
CA ASP A 146 -3.56 27.24 -11.92
C ASP A 146 -4.99 27.27 -11.33
N ARG A 147 -5.20 27.97 -10.20
CA ARG A 147 -6.51 28.23 -9.58
C ARG A 147 -6.89 29.71 -9.64
#